data_AF-A0A550CW57-F1
#
_entry.id   AF-A0A550CW57-F1
#
_cell.length_a   1.000
_cell.length_b   1.000
_cell.length_c   1.000
_cell.angle_alpha   90.00
_cell.angle_beta   90.00
_cell.angle_gamma   90.00
#
_symmetry.space_group_name_H-M   'P 1'
#
loop_
_entity.id
_entity.type
_entity.pdbx_description
1 polymer ?
#
loop_
_entity_poly.entity_id
_entity_poly.type
_entity_poly.pdbx_seq_one_letter_code
_entity_poly.pdbx_strand_id
1 'polypeptide(L)'
;MLLTFDPCSTPTMSTTKMPITVSNSDDLVSQNLETPATHKSNALPSPSPRDWQTCPLSGHQVLGYVVTKAIAHRACQQFCPLPDNPSAAEVKGHFFSMVNAIPLILAEKIPAVPHRCAALVYKDSARMDLDEVIILADNRGVDNVPRQPPEPAVVEMIADELQLEGAEREPRWYSCVD
;
A
#
# COMPACT_ATOMS: atom_id res chain seq x y z
N MET A 1 -39.40 -24.31 31.57
CA MET A 1 -39.16 -22.99 32.18
C MET A 1 -38.95 -21.99 31.06
N LEU A 2 -40.00 -21.25 30.74
CA LEU A 2 -39.98 -20.09 29.86
C LEU A 2 -39.66 -18.88 30.72
N LEU A 3 -38.62 -18.12 30.39
CA LEU A 3 -38.48 -16.74 30.86
C LEU A 3 -38.29 -15.84 29.63
N THR A 4 -39.35 -15.06 29.43
CA THR A 4 -39.58 -13.98 28.49
C THR A 4 -38.61 -12.83 28.74
N PHE A 5 -38.05 -12.30 27.66
CA PHE A 5 -37.36 -11.00 27.63
C PHE A 5 -38.41 -9.90 27.43
N ASP A 6 -38.45 -8.94 28.35
CA ASP A 6 -39.18 -7.67 28.21
C ASP A 6 -38.15 -6.53 27.99
N PRO A 7 -38.34 -5.63 26.99
CA PRO A 7 -37.43 -4.53 26.71
C PRO A 7 -38.05 -3.17 27.10
N CYS A 8 -37.41 -2.39 27.98
CA CYS A 8 -37.52 -0.93 27.96
C CYS A 8 -36.58 -0.30 29.00
N SER A 9 -35.71 0.62 28.58
CA SER A 9 -35.38 1.87 29.31
C SER A 9 -34.29 2.64 28.57
N THR A 10 -34.71 3.68 27.84
CA THR A 10 -33.87 4.81 27.45
C THR A 10 -33.64 5.76 28.63
N PRO A 11 -32.46 6.39 28.75
CA PRO A 11 -32.34 7.66 29.45
C PRO A 11 -32.01 8.82 28.49
N THR A 12 -32.78 9.89 28.64
CA THR A 12 -32.77 11.15 27.89
C THR A 12 -31.72 12.13 28.43
N MET A 13 -31.08 12.85 27.50
CA MET A 13 -30.38 14.14 27.53
C MET A 13 -29.80 14.72 28.83
N SER A 14 -28.57 15.24 28.70
CA SER A 14 -28.20 16.53 29.30
C SER A 14 -27.23 17.29 28.40
N THR A 15 -27.75 18.40 27.84
CA THR A 15 -27.03 19.44 27.10
C THR A 15 -26.30 20.34 28.08
N THR A 16 -25.00 20.54 27.91
CA THR A 16 -24.26 21.61 28.59
C THR A 16 -23.63 22.52 27.54
N LYS A 17 -24.22 23.72 27.43
CA LYS A 17 -23.64 24.90 26.75
C LYS A 17 -22.53 25.47 27.62
N MET A 18 -21.40 25.84 27.01
CA MET A 18 -20.47 26.82 27.57
C MET A 18 -20.01 27.79 26.46
N PRO A 19 -19.64 29.04 26.82
CA PRO A 19 -19.90 30.21 26.01
C PRO A 19 -18.73 30.65 25.13
N ILE A 20 -19.10 31.27 24.02
CA ILE A 20 -18.26 32.12 23.16
C ILE A 20 -17.74 33.29 24.01
N THR A 21 -16.44 33.53 24.01
CA THR A 21 -15.87 34.81 24.42
C THR A 21 -15.01 35.35 23.29
N VAL A 22 -15.52 36.42 22.66
CA VAL A 22 -14.78 37.33 21.81
C VAL A 22 -14.20 38.41 22.72
N SER A 23 -12.93 38.75 22.56
CA SER A 23 -12.38 40.02 23.02
C SER A 23 -11.41 40.54 21.98
N ASN A 24 -11.74 41.73 21.49
CA ASN A 24 -11.00 42.53 20.54
C ASN A 24 -10.29 43.68 21.27
N SER A 25 -9.28 44.21 20.57
CA SER A 25 -8.65 45.54 20.66
C SER A 25 -7.39 45.72 21.52
N ASP A 26 -6.29 45.88 20.76
CA ASP A 26 -5.41 47.06 20.64
C ASP A 26 -4.87 47.69 21.94
N ASP A 27 -3.54 47.74 22.13
CA ASP A 27 -2.70 48.76 21.49
C ASP A 27 -1.20 48.62 21.83
N LEU A 28 -0.41 49.26 20.97
CA LEU A 28 1.05 49.39 20.80
C LEU A 28 1.95 49.58 22.04
N VAL A 29 3.20 49.08 21.98
CA VAL A 29 4.47 49.87 22.09
C VAL A 29 5.70 48.98 21.81
N SER A 30 6.59 49.53 20.97
CA SER A 30 7.86 48.98 20.46
C SER A 30 8.91 48.62 21.52
N GLN A 31 9.57 47.48 21.34
CA GLN A 31 10.98 47.31 21.70
C GLN A 31 11.72 46.53 20.59
N ASN A 32 12.64 47.23 19.93
CA ASN A 32 13.68 46.63 19.10
C ASN A 32 14.68 45.92 20.02
N LEU A 33 14.90 44.62 19.83
CA LEU A 33 16.18 44.00 20.20
C LEU A 33 16.44 42.75 19.34
N GLU A 34 17.51 42.86 18.56
CA GLU A 34 18.37 41.80 18.02
C GLU A 34 17.75 40.64 17.23
N THR A 35 18.01 40.71 15.92
CA THR A 35 17.86 39.62 14.95
C THR A 35 18.68 38.41 15.39
N PRO A 36 18.08 37.24 15.69
CA PRO A 36 18.86 36.01 15.71
C PRO A 36 19.20 35.70 14.26
N ALA A 37 20.50 35.60 13.98
CA ALA A 37 21.00 35.13 12.70
C ALA A 37 20.20 33.91 12.25
N THR A 38 19.54 34.04 11.10
CA THR A 38 18.89 32.93 10.41
C THR A 38 19.96 31.86 10.17
N HIS A 39 20.01 30.86 11.04
CA HIS A 39 20.65 29.60 10.75
C HIS A 39 19.95 29.06 9.50
N LYS A 40 20.59 29.24 8.34
CA LYS A 40 20.28 28.50 7.13
C LYS A 40 20.44 27.02 7.51
N SER A 41 19.31 26.41 7.83
CA SER A 41 19.22 24.96 7.95
C SER A 41 19.64 24.41 6.59
N ASN A 42 20.84 23.83 6.53
CA ASN A 42 21.28 23.00 5.41
C ASN A 42 20.50 21.68 5.47
N ALA A 43 19.17 21.75 5.40
CA ALA A 43 18.37 20.59 5.11
C ALA A 43 18.74 20.16 3.69
N LEU A 44 19.30 18.94 3.55
CA LEU A 44 19.44 18.33 2.24
C LEU A 44 18.08 18.42 1.53
N PRO A 45 18.04 18.78 0.23
CA PRO A 45 16.78 18.76 -0.51
C PRO A 45 16.19 17.36 -0.41
N SER A 46 14.92 17.27 -0.03
CA SER A 46 14.18 16.01 -0.04
C SER A 46 14.32 15.36 -1.41
N PRO A 47 14.57 14.04 -1.47
CA PRO A 47 14.71 13.35 -2.75
C PRO A 47 13.45 13.59 -3.58
N SER A 48 13.64 13.79 -4.89
CA SER A 48 12.51 13.94 -5.82
C SER A 48 11.58 12.73 -5.71
N PRO A 49 10.25 12.92 -5.75
CA PRO A 49 9.31 11.81 -5.76
C PRO A 49 9.62 10.86 -6.91
N ARG A 50 9.58 9.55 -6.63
CA ARG A 50 9.69 8.49 -7.64
C ARG A 50 8.39 8.42 -8.44
N ASP A 51 8.48 8.04 -9.71
CA ASP A 51 7.33 8.04 -10.65
C ASP A 51 6.12 7.26 -10.10
N TRP A 52 6.37 6.13 -9.42
CA TRP A 52 5.32 5.28 -8.86
C TRP A 52 4.57 5.89 -7.66
N GLN A 53 5.14 6.91 -7.01
CA GLN A 53 4.50 7.57 -5.87
C GLN A 53 3.31 8.44 -6.31
N THR A 54 3.20 8.75 -7.61
CA THR A 54 2.07 9.51 -8.14
C THR A 54 0.97 8.56 -8.58
N CYS A 55 -0.20 8.64 -7.94
CA CYS A 55 -1.36 7.81 -8.26
C CYS A 55 -1.99 8.21 -9.62
N PRO A 56 -2.19 7.27 -10.57
CA PRO A 56 -2.84 7.55 -11.84
C PRO A 56 -4.30 7.99 -11.67
N LEU A 57 -4.69 9.03 -12.41
CA LEU A 57 -6.01 9.66 -12.30
C LEU A 57 -7.13 8.94 -13.07
N SER A 58 -6.80 8.02 -13.98
CA SER A 58 -7.77 7.40 -14.88
C SER A 58 -7.57 5.89 -15.04
N GLY A 59 -8.66 5.20 -15.35
CA GLY A 59 -8.71 3.74 -15.47
C GLY A 59 -8.58 3.01 -14.14
N HIS A 60 -8.86 1.70 -14.11
CA HIS A 60 -8.47 0.86 -12.98
C HIS A 60 -6.99 0.50 -13.11
N GLN A 61 -6.19 0.92 -12.16
CA GLN A 61 -4.78 0.62 -12.12
C GLN A 61 -4.34 0.17 -10.73
N VAL A 62 -3.41 -0.77 -10.72
CA VAL A 62 -2.75 -1.27 -9.52
C VAL A 62 -1.26 -0.97 -9.59
N LEU A 63 -0.70 -0.57 -8.45
CA LEU A 63 0.73 -0.44 -8.25
C LEU A 63 1.28 -1.79 -7.80
N GLY A 64 2.36 -2.28 -8.41
CA GLY A 64 2.94 -3.52 -7.93
C GLY A 64 4.19 -4.02 -8.66
N TYR A 65 4.56 -5.25 -8.30
CA TYR A 65 5.65 -6.01 -8.91
C TYR A 65 5.10 -7.18 -9.70
N VAL A 66 5.61 -7.40 -10.91
CA VAL A 66 5.27 -8.58 -11.72
C VAL A 66 5.81 -9.83 -11.04
N VAL A 67 4.97 -10.85 -10.92
CA VAL A 67 5.36 -12.17 -10.41
C VAL A 67 6.14 -12.91 -11.49
N THR A 68 7.46 -12.74 -11.48
CA THR A 68 8.35 -13.43 -12.43
C THR A 68 8.56 -14.88 -12.03
N LYS A 69 9.07 -15.69 -12.99
CA LYS A 69 9.44 -17.07 -12.69
C LYS A 69 10.51 -17.19 -11.60
N ALA A 70 11.43 -16.23 -11.55
CA ALA A 70 12.50 -16.21 -10.56
C ALA A 70 11.95 -15.93 -9.15
N ILE A 71 11.02 -14.98 -9.00
CA ILE A 71 10.35 -14.71 -7.73
C ILE A 71 9.62 -15.95 -7.22
N ALA A 72 8.77 -16.53 -8.08
CA ALA A 72 8.04 -17.74 -7.74
C ALA A 72 8.97 -18.89 -7.37
N HIS A 73 10.01 -19.16 -8.15
CA HIS A 73 10.98 -20.23 -7.86
C HIS A 73 11.67 -20.04 -6.51
N ARG A 74 12.10 -18.82 -6.16
CA ARG A 74 12.69 -18.53 -4.85
C ARG A 74 11.71 -18.78 -3.72
N ALA A 75 10.47 -18.33 -3.87
CA ALA A 75 9.42 -18.60 -2.90
C ALA A 75 9.10 -20.11 -2.79
N CYS A 76 9.12 -20.87 -3.89
CA CYS A 76 8.99 -22.33 -3.88
C CYS A 76 10.05 -22.96 -2.97
N GLN A 77 11.32 -22.62 -3.21
CA GLN A 77 12.44 -23.18 -2.45
C GLN A 77 12.34 -22.91 -0.94
N GLN A 78 11.80 -21.75 -0.56
CA GLN A 78 11.73 -21.34 0.83
C GLN A 78 10.52 -21.89 1.58
N PHE A 79 9.34 -21.94 0.94
CA PHE A 79 8.08 -22.18 1.65
C PHE A 79 7.39 -23.49 1.27
N CYS A 80 7.59 -23.96 0.04
CA CYS A 80 6.89 -25.14 -0.47
C CYS A 80 7.76 -25.83 -1.53
N PRO A 81 8.85 -26.51 -1.14
CA PRO A 81 9.73 -27.15 -2.11
C PRO A 81 8.97 -28.23 -2.87
N LEU A 82 9.22 -28.31 -4.18
CA LEU A 82 8.74 -29.41 -5.00
C LEU A 82 9.43 -30.73 -4.59
N PRO A 83 8.75 -31.88 -4.75
CA PRO A 83 9.35 -33.19 -4.47
C PRO A 83 10.49 -33.49 -5.44
N ASP A 84 11.31 -34.47 -5.11
CA ASP A 84 12.37 -34.94 -6.00
C ASP A 84 11.76 -35.53 -7.30
N ASN A 85 12.13 -34.95 -8.44
CA ASN A 85 11.64 -35.29 -9.79
C ASN A 85 10.14 -35.00 -10.05
N PRO A 86 9.70 -33.73 -9.98
CA PRO A 86 8.32 -33.38 -10.25
C PRO A 86 8.02 -33.52 -11.76
N SER A 87 6.82 -33.96 -12.09
CA SER A 87 6.32 -33.90 -13.46
C SER A 87 6.14 -32.44 -13.93
N ALA A 88 6.13 -32.22 -15.24
CA ALA A 88 5.91 -30.88 -15.79
C ALA A 88 4.55 -30.28 -15.38
N ALA A 89 3.53 -31.13 -15.19
CA ALA A 89 2.22 -30.70 -14.72
C ALA A 89 2.26 -30.23 -13.25
N GLU A 90 2.99 -30.94 -12.38
CA GLU A 90 3.20 -30.54 -10.99
C GLU A 90 3.98 -29.24 -10.89
N VAL A 91 5.05 -29.07 -11.67
CA VAL A 91 5.80 -27.79 -11.74
C VAL A 91 4.87 -26.64 -12.14
N LYS A 92 4.04 -26.85 -13.17
CA LYS A 92 3.11 -25.82 -13.65
C LYS A 92 2.03 -25.49 -12.62
N GLY A 93 1.39 -26.50 -12.02
CA GLY A 93 0.37 -26.31 -11.00
C GLY A 93 0.94 -25.63 -9.75
N HIS A 94 2.14 -26.02 -9.35
CA HIS A 94 2.85 -25.40 -8.24
C HIS A 94 3.16 -23.93 -8.50
N PHE A 95 3.68 -23.60 -9.69
CA PHE A 95 3.92 -22.21 -10.08
C PHE A 95 2.65 -21.36 -10.00
N PHE A 96 1.54 -21.88 -10.52
CA PHE A 96 0.24 -21.22 -10.48
C PHE A 96 -0.23 -20.97 -9.04
N SER A 97 -0.04 -21.93 -8.14
CA SER A 97 -0.32 -21.74 -6.71
C SER A 97 0.57 -20.66 -6.08
N MET A 98 1.85 -20.60 -6.45
CA MET A 98 2.80 -19.63 -5.88
C MET A 98 2.49 -18.18 -6.26
N VAL A 99 1.93 -17.94 -7.45
CA VAL A 99 1.47 -16.60 -7.86
C VAL A 99 0.51 -16.00 -6.82
N ASN A 100 -0.35 -16.82 -6.22
CA ASN A 100 -1.30 -16.38 -5.20
C ASN A 100 -0.74 -16.47 -3.78
N ALA A 101 0.18 -17.41 -3.51
CA ALA A 101 0.77 -17.57 -2.19
C ALA A 101 1.74 -16.44 -1.83
N ILE A 102 2.54 -15.95 -2.80
CA ILE A 102 3.55 -14.91 -2.55
C ILE A 102 2.95 -13.63 -1.95
N PRO A 103 1.87 -13.04 -2.51
CA PRO A 103 1.20 -11.89 -1.89
C PRO A 103 0.77 -12.12 -0.43
N LEU A 104 0.27 -13.33 -0.12
CA LEU A 104 -0.18 -13.67 1.23
C LEU A 104 1.00 -13.75 2.21
N ILE A 105 2.09 -14.40 1.80
CA ILE A 105 3.33 -14.49 2.59
C ILE A 105 3.92 -13.10 2.83
N LEU A 106 3.91 -12.22 1.81
CA LEU A 106 4.36 -10.85 1.98
C LEU A 106 3.49 -10.06 2.95
N ALA A 107 2.16 -10.21 2.90
CA ALA A 107 1.24 -9.56 3.82
C ALA A 107 1.42 -10.02 5.28
N GLU A 108 1.82 -11.27 5.51
CA GLU A 108 2.16 -11.77 6.84
C GLU A 108 3.45 -11.15 7.41
N LYS A 109 4.44 -10.90 6.54
CA LYS A 109 5.75 -10.33 6.94
C LYS A 109 5.73 -8.80 7.03
N ILE A 110 4.97 -8.16 6.15
CA ILE A 110 4.98 -6.72 5.93
C ILE A 110 3.54 -6.22 6.05
N PRO A 111 3.12 -5.69 7.22
CA PRO A 111 1.73 -5.29 7.47
C PRO A 111 1.16 -4.25 6.50
N ALA A 112 2.04 -3.48 5.83
CA ALA A 112 1.67 -2.50 4.82
C ALA A 112 1.30 -3.12 3.46
N VAL A 113 1.64 -4.40 3.22
CA VAL A 113 1.22 -5.12 2.02
C VAL A 113 -0.22 -5.61 2.21
N PRO A 114 -1.14 -5.29 1.29
CA PRO A 114 -2.50 -5.78 1.37
C PRO A 114 -2.59 -7.31 1.31
N HIS A 115 -3.39 -7.90 2.20
CA HIS A 115 -3.67 -9.34 2.16
C HIS A 115 -4.64 -9.69 1.02
N ARG A 116 -4.11 -9.82 -0.21
CA ARG A 116 -4.87 -10.08 -1.44
C ARG A 116 -4.09 -10.99 -2.38
N CYS A 117 -4.81 -11.68 -3.26
CA CYS A 117 -4.20 -12.37 -4.40
C CYS A 117 -3.54 -11.38 -5.38
N ALA A 118 -2.73 -11.92 -6.28
CA ALA A 118 -2.20 -11.17 -7.40
C ALA A 118 -3.34 -10.66 -8.31
N ALA A 119 -3.08 -9.58 -9.03
CA ALA A 119 -3.97 -9.07 -10.08
C ALA A 119 -3.40 -9.41 -11.46
N LEU A 120 -4.28 -9.88 -12.35
CA LEU A 120 -4.00 -9.98 -13.77
C LEU A 120 -4.10 -8.59 -14.40
N VAL A 121 -3.04 -8.16 -15.06
CA VAL A 121 -2.90 -6.80 -15.62
C VAL A 121 -2.33 -6.83 -17.02
N TYR A 122 -2.54 -5.75 -17.77
CA TYR A 122 -1.83 -5.50 -19.02
C TYR A 122 -0.40 -5.04 -18.72
N LYS A 123 0.57 -5.78 -19.25
CA LYS A 123 2.01 -5.49 -19.12
C LYS A 123 2.43 -4.27 -19.93
N ASP A 124 1.76 -4.07 -21.06
CA ASP A 124 2.03 -3.03 -22.02
C ASP A 124 0.81 -2.13 -22.25
N SER A 125 1.05 -0.93 -22.77
CA SER A 125 0.01 0.05 -23.05
C SER A 125 -0.89 -0.33 -24.23
N ALA A 126 -0.43 -1.20 -25.13
CA ALA A 126 -1.20 -1.70 -26.25
C ALA A 126 -2.19 -2.82 -25.84
N ARG A 127 -2.10 -3.29 -24.58
CA ARG A 127 -2.98 -4.30 -23.98
C ARG A 127 -2.90 -5.66 -24.69
N MET A 128 -1.71 -6.03 -25.15
CA MET A 128 -1.49 -7.27 -25.91
C MET A 128 -0.97 -8.40 -25.02
N ASP A 129 -0.16 -8.07 -24.01
CA ASP A 129 0.41 -9.03 -23.08
C ASP A 129 -0.15 -8.86 -21.67
N LEU A 130 -0.42 -9.98 -21.01
CA LEU A 130 -0.89 -10.05 -19.63
C LEU A 130 0.20 -10.59 -18.71
N ASP A 131 0.24 -10.08 -17.48
CA ASP A 131 1.09 -10.57 -16.41
C ASP A 131 0.35 -10.51 -15.07
N GLU A 132 0.82 -11.28 -14.09
CA GLU A 132 0.30 -11.30 -12.73
C GLU A 132 1.12 -10.37 -11.85
N VAL A 133 0.48 -9.51 -11.05
CA VAL A 133 1.13 -8.48 -10.24
C VAL A 133 0.77 -8.59 -8.77
N ILE A 134 1.79 -8.53 -7.90
CA ILE A 134 1.64 -8.36 -6.45
C ILE A 134 1.16 -6.93 -6.19
N ILE A 135 -0.07 -6.79 -5.69
CA ILE A 135 -0.71 -5.49 -5.49
C ILE A 135 -0.17 -4.82 -4.22
N LEU A 136 0.35 -3.61 -4.37
CA LEU A 136 0.76 -2.74 -3.27
C LEU A 136 -0.26 -1.64 -3.02
N ALA A 137 -0.78 -1.04 -4.08
CA ALA A 137 -1.83 -0.02 -4.03
C ALA A 137 -2.79 -0.17 -5.23
N ASP A 138 -3.96 0.43 -5.11
CA ASP A 138 -5.04 0.37 -6.11
C ASP A 138 -5.72 1.74 -6.15
N ASN A 139 -5.83 2.32 -7.35
CA ASN A 139 -6.39 3.65 -7.55
C ASN A 139 -7.94 3.71 -7.49
N ARG A 140 -8.62 2.56 -7.55
CA ARG A 140 -10.07 2.46 -7.29
C ARG A 140 -10.37 2.06 -5.85
N GLY A 141 -9.52 1.22 -5.25
CA GLY A 141 -9.68 0.76 -3.87
C GLY A 141 -10.98 -0.01 -3.61
N VAL A 142 -11.22 -0.37 -2.35
CA VAL A 142 -12.56 -0.81 -1.89
C VAL A 142 -13.31 0.45 -1.48
N ASP A 143 -14.59 0.54 -1.84
CA ASP A 143 -15.46 1.70 -1.54
C ASP A 143 -15.03 3.05 -2.18
N ASN A 144 -14.31 3.01 -3.31
CA ASN A 144 -13.82 4.20 -4.02
C ASN A 144 -12.85 5.08 -3.22
N VAL A 145 -12.18 4.54 -2.20
CA VAL A 145 -11.08 5.23 -1.52
C VAL A 145 -9.77 4.71 -2.11
N PRO A 146 -9.04 5.52 -2.91
CA PRO A 146 -7.76 5.11 -3.46
C PRO A 146 -6.82 4.71 -2.33
N ARG A 147 -6.20 3.54 -2.45
CA ARG A 147 -5.13 3.16 -1.55
C ARG A 147 -3.89 3.94 -1.95
N GLN A 148 -3.31 4.63 -0.98
CA GLN A 148 -2.08 5.38 -1.20
C GLN A 148 -0.93 4.40 -1.48
N PRO A 149 0.01 4.75 -2.36
CA PRO A 149 1.27 4.04 -2.49
C PRO A 149 1.95 3.87 -1.12
N PRO A 150 2.60 2.73 -0.86
CA PRO A 150 3.39 2.57 0.35
C PRO A 150 4.55 3.58 0.43
N GLU A 151 5.05 3.81 1.64
CA GLU A 151 6.26 4.60 1.83
C GLU A 151 7.48 3.96 1.11
N PRO A 152 8.44 4.75 0.59
CA PRO A 152 9.61 4.22 -0.11
C PRO A 152 10.39 3.15 0.68
N ALA A 153 10.52 3.32 2.00
CA ALA A 153 11.19 2.34 2.85
C ALA A 153 10.47 0.98 2.88
N VAL A 154 9.14 0.97 2.77
CA VAL A 154 8.35 -0.27 2.66
C VAL A 154 8.56 -0.92 1.30
N VAL A 155 8.58 -0.12 0.23
CA VAL A 155 8.87 -0.59 -1.13
C VAL A 155 10.24 -1.25 -1.22
N GLU A 156 11.26 -0.66 -0.58
CA GLU A 156 12.62 -1.21 -0.48
C GLU A 156 12.64 -2.54 0.27
N MET A 157 11.97 -2.62 1.42
CA MET A 157 11.85 -3.87 2.19
C MET A 157 11.15 -4.98 1.40
N ILE A 158 10.10 -4.66 0.63
CA ILE A 158 9.44 -5.63 -0.24
C ILE A 158 10.37 -6.08 -1.36
N ALA A 159 11.11 -5.14 -1.98
CA ALA A 159 12.07 -5.46 -3.02
C ALA A 159 13.18 -6.38 -2.51
N ASP A 160 13.66 -6.17 -1.28
CA ASP A 160 14.64 -7.05 -0.62
C ASP A 160 14.08 -8.43 -0.32
N GLU A 161 12.87 -8.50 0.23
CA GLU A 161 12.18 -9.77 0.50
C GLU A 161 11.94 -10.58 -0.79
N LEU A 162 11.60 -9.89 -1.89
CA LEU A 162 11.46 -10.48 -3.21
C LEU A 162 12.78 -10.69 -3.96
N GLN A 163 13.90 -10.23 -3.37
CA GLN A 163 15.25 -10.25 -3.93
C GLN A 163 15.31 -9.67 -5.36
N LEU A 164 14.74 -8.47 -5.52
CA LEU A 164 14.73 -7.72 -6.77
C LEU A 164 16.00 -6.88 -6.90
N GLU A 165 16.48 -6.72 -8.13
CA GLU A 165 17.71 -5.99 -8.44
C GLU A 165 17.49 -4.96 -9.57
N GLY A 166 18.32 -3.92 -9.58
CA GLY A 166 18.28 -2.88 -10.61
C GLY A 166 16.91 -2.23 -10.76
N ALA A 167 16.41 -2.14 -12.00
CA ALA A 167 15.14 -1.50 -12.32
C ALA A 167 13.92 -2.27 -11.79
N GLU A 168 14.04 -3.56 -11.49
CA GLU A 168 12.93 -4.38 -10.98
C GLU A 168 12.59 -4.04 -9.52
N ARG A 169 13.48 -3.34 -8.81
CA ARG A 169 13.24 -2.85 -7.44
C ARG A 169 12.20 -1.74 -7.37
N GLU A 170 11.86 -1.11 -8.50
CA GLU A 170 10.86 -0.06 -8.55
C GLU A 170 9.52 -0.65 -9.02
N PRO A 171 8.43 -0.54 -8.22
CA PRO A 171 7.13 -0.99 -8.63
C PRO A 171 6.57 -0.08 -9.71
N ARG A 172 5.57 -0.57 -10.46
CA ARG A 172 4.95 0.17 -11.56
C ARG A 172 3.43 0.12 -11.47
N TRP A 173 2.80 1.14 -12.03
CA TRP A 173 1.34 1.14 -12.24
C TRP A 173 1.01 0.35 -13.50
N TYR A 174 0.04 -0.56 -13.36
CA TYR A 174 -0.46 -1.41 -14.45
C TYR A 174 -1.96 -1.25 -14.58
N SER A 175 -2.46 -1.29 -15.82
CA SER A 175 -3.89 -1.31 -16.09
C SER A 175 -4.47 -2.69 -15.82
N CYS A 176 -5.50 -2.77 -15.00
CA CYS A 176 -6.22 -4.02 -14.74
C CYS A 176 -6.96 -4.50 -16.00
N VAL A 177 -7.17 -5.82 -16.08
CA VAL A 177 -8.14 -6.41 -17.01
C VAL A 177 -9.53 -6.19 -16.42
N ASP A 178 -10.25 -5.18 -16.93
CA ASP A 178 -11.67 -4.94 -16.63
C ASP A 178 -12.56 -5.99 -17.34
#